data_AF-A0A9J9HDU1-F1
#
_entry.id   AF-A0A9J9HDU1-F1
#
_cell.length_a   1.000
_cell.length_b   1.000
_cell.length_c   1.000
_cell.angle_alpha   90.00
_cell.angle_beta   90.00
_cell.angle_gamma   90.00
#
_symmetry.space_group_name_H-M   'P 1'
#
loop_
_entity.id
_entity.type
_entity.pdbx_description
1 polymer ?
#
loop_
_entity_poly.entity_id
_entity_poly.type
_entity_poly.pdbx_seq_one_letter_code
_entity_poly.pdbx_strand_id
1 'polypeptide(L)'
;MRLDKFLWFVRLAKTRTLAQEIAEAGHMRIDGRVVDRAHAAVRIGNVLSFPLHGRVRVIRIEALPARRGAAPEAQACYTDLSPPPVDEGRAAT
;
A
#
# COMPACT_ATOMS: atom_id res chain seq x y z
N MET A 1 -11.71 -6.68 -3.42
CA MET A 1 -11.75 -5.29 -3.96
C MET A 1 -10.64 -5.13 -4.99
N ARG A 2 -10.72 -4.20 -5.96
CA ARG A 2 -9.58 -3.90 -6.85
C ARG A 2 -8.46 -3.17 -6.09
N LEU A 3 -7.21 -3.50 -6.38
CA LEU A 3 -6.03 -2.91 -5.76
C LEU A 3 -6.01 -1.38 -5.87
N ASP A 4 -6.20 -0.82 -7.08
CA ASP A 4 -6.24 0.64 -7.31
C ASP A 4 -7.27 1.35 -6.44
N LYS A 5 -8.48 0.76 -6.36
CA LYS A 5 -9.57 1.28 -5.54
C LYS A 5 -9.22 1.22 -4.05
N PHE A 6 -8.59 0.14 -3.60
CA PHE A 6 -8.18 -0.01 -2.20
C PHE A 6 -7.17 1.08 -1.81
N LEU A 7 -6.06 1.20 -2.53
CA LEU A 7 -4.99 2.18 -2.23
C LEU A 7 -5.51 3.62 -2.18
N TRP A 8 -6.44 3.96 -3.07
CA TRP A 8 -7.10 5.26 -3.08
C TRP A 8 -8.05 5.46 -1.88
N PHE A 9 -8.85 4.45 -1.54
CA PHE A 9 -9.79 4.50 -0.42
C PHE A 9 -9.09 4.63 0.93
N VAL A 10 -7.97 3.92 1.12
CA VAL A 10 -7.17 4.00 2.36
C VAL A 10 -6.17 5.16 2.36
N ARG A 11 -6.27 6.07 1.38
CA ARG A 11 -5.49 7.32 1.29
C ARG A 11 -3.97 7.12 1.17
N LEU A 12 -3.53 5.93 0.76
CA LEU A 12 -2.12 5.67 0.41
C LEU A 12 -1.77 6.30 -0.96
N ALA A 13 -2.77 6.42 -1.84
CA ALA A 13 -2.70 7.23 -3.05
C ALA A 13 -3.67 8.42 -2.98
N LYS A 14 -3.21 9.61 -3.43
CA LYS A 14 -4.02 10.84 -3.42
C LYS A 14 -5.22 10.74 -4.37
N THR A 15 -5.02 10.16 -5.54
CA THR A 15 -6.03 9.96 -6.59
C THR A 15 -6.07 8.49 -7.02
N ARG A 16 -7.13 8.09 -7.73
CA ARG A 16 -7.24 6.73 -8.27
C ARG A 16 -6.24 6.47 -9.39
N THR A 17 -5.93 7.47 -10.22
CA THR A 17 -4.91 7.36 -11.28
C THR A 17 -3.53 7.07 -10.70
N LEU A 18 -3.11 7.79 -9.65
CA LEU A 18 -1.85 7.50 -8.95
C LEU A 18 -1.82 6.08 -8.36
N ALA A 19 -2.96 5.57 -7.89
CA ALA A 19 -3.03 4.19 -7.40
C ALA A 19 -2.84 3.15 -8.53
N GLN A 20 -3.29 3.46 -9.74
CA GLN A 20 -3.09 2.62 -10.92
C GLN A 20 -1.61 2.63 -11.32
N GLU A 21 -1.01 3.81 -11.40
CA GLU A 21 0.42 3.98 -11.69
C GLU A 21 1.30 3.18 -10.70
N ILE A 22 1.03 3.27 -9.40
CA ILE A 22 1.75 2.49 -8.38
C ILE A 22 1.61 0.98 -8.61
N ALA A 23 0.41 0.51 -8.97
CA ALA A 23 0.14 -0.90 -9.18
C ALA A 23 0.76 -1.44 -10.48
N GLU A 24 0.89 -0.60 -11.51
CA GLU A 24 1.35 -0.97 -12.85
C GLU A 24 2.85 -0.72 -13.06
N ALA A 25 3.51 0.00 -12.14
CA ALA A 25 4.95 0.25 -12.17
C ALA A 25 5.83 -1.01 -11.98
N GLY A 26 5.25 -2.21 -11.85
CA GLY A 26 5.98 -3.48 -11.75
C GLY A 26 6.65 -3.75 -10.38
N HIS A 27 6.51 -2.83 -9.42
CA HIS A 27 7.08 -2.95 -8.07
C HIS A 27 6.05 -3.35 -7.00
N MET A 28 4.79 -3.50 -7.39
CA MET A 28 3.72 -3.94 -6.50
C MET A 28 3.79 -5.44 -6.27
N ARG A 29 3.61 -5.86 -5.02
CA ARG A 29 3.50 -7.28 -4.65
C ARG A 29 2.29 -7.52 -3.75
N ILE A 30 1.59 -8.61 -3.99
CA ILE A 30 0.54 -9.16 -3.12
C ILE A 30 1.01 -10.52 -2.63
N ASP A 31 1.17 -10.69 -1.33
CA ASP A 31 1.67 -11.92 -0.69
C ASP A 31 3.00 -12.40 -1.32
N GLY A 32 3.89 -11.46 -1.61
CA GLY A 32 5.21 -11.72 -2.22
C GLY A 32 5.21 -11.93 -3.74
N ARG A 33 4.04 -12.08 -4.39
CA ARG A 33 3.91 -12.24 -5.84
C ARG A 33 3.82 -10.87 -6.52
N VAL A 34 4.61 -10.70 -7.59
CA VAL A 34 4.58 -9.46 -8.40
C VAL A 34 3.21 -9.32 -9.06
N VAL A 35 2.68 -8.09 -9.03
CA VAL A 35 1.46 -7.69 -9.70
C VAL A 35 1.75 -6.44 -10.51
N ASP A 36 1.23 -6.41 -11.72
CA ASP A 36 1.43 -5.36 -12.73
C ASP A 36 0.10 -4.81 -13.27
N ARG A 37 -1.02 -5.15 -12.60
CA ARG A 37 -2.37 -4.79 -13.04
C ARG A 37 -3.14 -4.14 -11.90
N ALA A 38 -3.57 -2.90 -12.12
CA ALA A 38 -4.35 -2.11 -11.15
C ALA A 38 -5.65 -2.77 -10.66
N HIS A 39 -6.28 -3.60 -11.50
CA HIS A 39 -7.55 -4.26 -11.20
C HIS A 39 -7.39 -5.60 -10.45
N ALA A 40 -6.16 -5.98 -10.07
CA ALA A 40 -5.93 -7.18 -9.27
C ALA A 40 -6.78 -7.19 -7.99
N ALA A 41 -7.28 -8.37 -7.63
CA ALA A 41 -8.15 -8.53 -6.49
C ALA A 41 -7.35 -8.60 -5.18
N VAL A 42 -7.66 -7.70 -4.25
CA VAL A 42 -7.19 -7.74 -2.86
C VAL A 42 -8.28 -8.24 -1.91
N ARG A 43 -7.84 -8.90 -0.84
CA ARG A 43 -8.65 -9.51 0.22
C ARG A 43 -8.08 -9.15 1.59
N ILE A 44 -8.91 -9.26 2.63
CA ILE A 44 -8.47 -9.17 4.02
C ILE A 44 -7.41 -10.25 4.26
N GLY A 45 -6.36 -9.89 4.99
CA GLY A 45 -5.20 -10.73 5.26
C GLY A 45 -4.08 -10.63 4.23
N ASN A 46 -4.33 -10.11 3.02
CA ASN A 46 -3.24 -9.92 2.04
C ASN A 46 -2.19 -8.93 2.56
N VAL A 47 -0.94 -9.21 2.26
CA VAL A 47 0.19 -8.32 2.49
C VAL A 47 0.57 -7.64 1.18
N LEU A 48 0.51 -6.30 1.16
CA LEU A 48 0.92 -5.48 0.04
C LEU A 48 2.32 -4.92 0.30
N SER A 49 3.20 -5.00 -0.70
CA SER A 49 4.51 -4.36 -0.67
C SER A 49 4.71 -3.52 -1.92
N PHE A 50 5.05 -2.25 -1.78
CA PHE A 50 5.20 -1.32 -2.90
C PHE A 50 6.00 -0.06 -2.51
N PRO A 51 6.66 0.61 -3.48
CA PRO A 51 7.31 1.89 -3.23
C PRO A 51 6.29 3.01 -3.04
N LEU A 52 6.47 3.83 -2.02
CA LEU A 52 5.64 5.01 -1.75
C LEU A 52 6.48 6.08 -1.02
N HIS A 53 6.49 7.30 -1.54
CA HIS A 53 7.22 8.45 -0.96
C HIS A 53 8.70 8.15 -0.66
N GLY A 54 9.42 7.51 -1.59
CA GLY A 54 10.86 7.25 -1.46
C GLY A 54 11.23 6.07 -0.54
N ARG A 55 10.25 5.33 0.01
CA ARG A 55 10.50 4.12 0.80
C ARG A 55 9.63 2.95 0.35
N VAL A 56 10.04 1.74 0.66
CA VAL A 56 9.17 0.56 0.51
C VAL A 56 8.20 0.52 1.67
N ARG A 57 6.90 0.48 1.35
CA ARG A 57 5.83 0.27 2.31
C ARG A 57 5.44 -1.20 2.29
N VAL A 58 5.24 -1.78 3.47
CA VAL A 58 4.65 -3.10 3.63
C VAL A 58 3.43 -2.95 4.52
N ILE A 59 2.25 -3.36 4.05
CA ILE A 59 1.01 -3.28 4.83
C ILE A 59 0.25 -4.59 4.76
N ARG A 60 -0.50 -4.93 5.82
CA ARG A 60 -1.49 -6.00 5.79
C ARG A 60 -2.88 -5.42 5.76
N ILE A 61 -3.75 -5.95 4.90
CA ILE A 61 -5.14 -5.51 4.81
C ILE A 61 -5.93 -6.10 5.98
N GLU A 62 -6.53 -5.24 6.81
CA GLU A 62 -7.38 -5.65 7.93
C GLU A 62 -8.87 -5.54 7.57
N ALA A 63 -9.23 -4.60 6.70
CA ALA A 63 -10.61 -4.43 6.24
C ALA A 63 -10.67 -3.90 4.81
N LEU A 64 -11.78 -4.15 4.11
CA LEU A 64 -12.07 -3.58 2.79
C LEU A 64 -13.11 -2.45 2.90
N PRO A 65 -12.71 -1.18 2.77
CA PRO A 65 -13.62 -0.05 2.95
C PRO A 65 -14.67 0.04 1.84
N ALA A 66 -15.93 0.34 2.17
CA ALA A 66 -17.01 0.53 1.19
C ALA A 66 -16.92 1.89 0.45
N ARG A 67 -16.35 2.91 1.09
CA ARG A 67 -16.14 4.28 0.58
C ARG A 67 -14.77 4.81 0.97
N ARG A 68 -14.35 5.92 0.37
CA ARG A 68 -13.19 6.68 0.85
C ARG A 68 -13.55 7.44 2.13
N GLY A 69 -12.95 7.01 3.24
CA GLY A 69 -13.23 7.51 4.58
C GLY A 69 -12.38 8.70 5.03
N ALA A 70 -12.66 9.16 6.24
CA ALA A 70 -11.75 10.04 6.96
C ALA A 70 -10.40 9.34 7.22
N ALA A 71 -9.36 10.11 7.54
CA ALA A 71 -8.03 9.53 7.74
C ALA A 71 -7.99 8.41 8.82
N PRO A 72 -8.68 8.51 9.97
CA PRO A 72 -8.71 7.43 10.95
C PRO A 72 -9.42 6.17 10.45
N GLU A 73 -10.54 6.31 9.74
CA GLU A 73 -11.27 5.17 9.13
C GLU A 73 -10.40 4.44 8.10
N ALA A 74 -9.66 5.20 7.29
CA ALA A 74 -8.72 4.66 6.30
C ALA A 74 -7.55 3.92 6.96
N GLN A 75 -6.96 4.49 8.02
CA GLN A 75 -5.86 3.89 8.77
C GLN A 75 -6.27 2.55 9.40
N ALA A 76 -7.52 2.44 9.90
CA ALA A 76 -8.03 1.21 10.49
C ALA A 76 -8.18 0.04 9.49
N CYS A 77 -8.12 0.30 8.18
CA CYS A 77 -8.25 -0.73 7.16
C CYS A 77 -6.96 -1.51 6.90
N TYR A 78 -5.81 -1.08 7.45
CA TYR A 78 -4.54 -1.77 7.27
C TYR A 78 -3.60 -1.61 8.46
N THR A 79 -2.77 -2.62 8.68
CA THR A 79 -1.65 -2.55 9.61
C THR A 79 -0.39 -2.25 8.83
N ASP A 80 0.39 -1.26 9.29
CA ASP A 80 1.73 -0.99 8.75
C ASP A 80 2.74 -2.00 9.30
N LEU A 81 3.37 -2.74 8.39
CA LEU A 81 4.42 -3.71 8.65
C LEU A 81 5.76 -3.26 8.06
N SER A 82 5.85 -2.00 7.60
CA SER A 82 7.09 -1.49 7.01
C SER A 82 8.20 -1.54 8.05
N PRO A 83 9.42 -1.93 7.67
CA PRO A 83 10.55 -1.84 8.58
C PRO A 83 10.70 -0.39 9.08
N PRO A 84 11.20 -0.20 10.31
CA PRO A 84 11.50 1.13 10.81
C PRO A 84 12.41 1.86 9.82
N PRO A 85 12.29 3.19 9.69
CA PRO A 85 13.22 3.97 8.87
C PRO A 85 14.65 3.59 9.25
N VAL A 86 15.47 3.28 8.25
CA VAL A 86 16.91 3.08 8.48
C VAL A 86 17.45 4.46 8.85
N ASP A 87 17.83 4.67 10.11
CA ASP A 87 18.56 5.89 10.49
C ASP A 87 19.92 5.85 9.79
N GLU A 88 20.09 6.64 8.72
CA GLU A 88 21.40 6.93 8.11
C GLU A 88 22.24 7.87 9.00
N GLY A 89 22.22 7.62 10.33
CA GLY A 89 22.81 8.45 11.37
C GLY A 89 23.94 7.78 12.16
N ARG A 90 24.58 6.73 11.61
CA ARG A 90 25.82 6.19 12.18
C ARG A 90 26.71 5.58 11.10
N ALA A 91 27.15 6.42 10.15
CA ALA A 91 28.44 6.18 9.52
C ALA A 91 29.53 6.43 10.58
N ALA A 92 30.45 5.48 10.67
CA ALA A 92 31.52 5.39 11.65
C ALA A 92 32.33 6.69 11.80
N THR A 93 32.70 6.99 13.05
CA THR A 93 34.00 7.61 13.37
C THR A 93 34.97 6.49 13.68
#